data_AF-A0A4D6NWM8-F1
#
_entry.id   AF-A0A4D6NWM8-F1
#
_cell.length_a   1.000
_cell.length_b   1.000
_cell.length_c   1.000
_cell.angle_alpha   90.00
_cell.angle_beta   90.00
_cell.angle_gamma   90.00
#
_symmetry.space_group_name_H-M   'P 1'
#
loop_
_entity.id
_entity.type
_entity.pdbx_description
1 polymer ?
#
loop_
_entity_poly.entity_id
_entity_poly.type
_entity_poly.pdbx_seq_one_letter_code
_entity_poly.pdbx_strand_id
1 'polypeptide(L)'
;MNMILFMLTLSVTLSIILTTLNFWLAQTNPDSEKLSPYECGFDPLGSARLPFSIRFFLIAILFLLFDLEIALLLPLPWALQLQSPLYTFTWTSIIILLLTLGLIYEWTQGGLEWAE
;
A
#
# COMPACT_ATOMS: atom_id res chain seq x y z
N MET A 1 15.59 24.06 13.07
CA MET A 1 15.39 22.65 12.69
C MET A 1 14.43 22.61 11.51
N ASN A 2 14.80 21.98 10.39
CA ASN A 2 13.89 21.87 9.24
C ASN A 2 12.58 21.21 9.68
N MET A 3 11.44 21.67 9.16
CA MET A 3 10.12 21.12 9.49
C MET A 3 10.07 19.59 9.33
N ILE A 4 10.73 19.08 8.29
CA ILE A 4 10.85 17.63 8.03
C ILE A 4 11.57 16.92 9.18
N LEU A 5 12.71 17.47 9.62
CA LEU A 5 13.48 16.89 10.72
C LEU A 5 12.67 16.92 12.03
N PHE A 6 11.90 17.98 12.26
CA PHE A 6 11.01 18.09 13.41
C PHE A 6 9.89 17.03 13.39
N MET A 7 9.20 16.85 12.26
CA MET A 7 8.11 15.87 12.16
C MET A 7 8.61 14.42 12.29
N LEU A 8 9.75 14.10 11.68
CA LEU A 8 10.36 12.76 11.79
C LEU A 8 10.83 12.48 13.22
N THR A 9 11.52 13.43 13.84
CA THR A 9 11.99 13.25 15.24
C THR A 9 10.82 13.12 16.21
N LEU A 10 9.77 13.92 16.05
CA LEU A 10 8.60 13.86 16.92
C LEU A 10 7.81 12.56 16.78
N SER A 11 7.55 12.09 15.56
CA SER A 11 6.80 10.84 15.34
C SER A 11 7.55 9.61 15.85
N VAL A 12 8.85 9.51 15.57
CA VAL A 12 9.68 8.40 16.03
C VAL A 12 9.82 8.43 17.56
N THR A 13 10.13 9.59 18.16
CA THR A 13 10.26 9.70 19.61
C THR A 13 8.95 9.36 20.33
N LEU A 14 7.80 9.84 19.84
CA LEU A 14 6.50 9.53 20.43
C LEU A 14 6.20 8.02 20.38
N SER A 15 6.44 7.38 19.22
CA SER A 15 6.20 5.94 19.07
C SER A 15 7.08 5.09 20.00
N ILE A 16 8.35 5.47 20.17
CA ILE A 16 9.28 4.81 21.09
C ILE A 16 8.87 5.04 22.55
N ILE A 17 8.50 6.26 22.93
CA ILE A 17 8.06 6.56 24.30
C ILE A 17 6.82 5.75 24.65
N LEU A 18 5.80 5.70 23.78
CA LEU A 18 4.57 4.96 24.06
C LEU A 18 4.80 3.45 24.14
N THR A 19 5.62 2.89 23.25
CA THR A 19 5.94 1.45 23.27
C THR A 19 6.78 1.09 24.49
N THR A 20 7.81 1.87 24.84
CA THR A 20 8.62 1.63 26.04
C THR A 20 7.83 1.80 27.33
N LEU A 21 6.93 2.78 27.41
CA LEU A 21 6.01 2.93 28.54
C LEU A 21 5.09 1.73 28.69
N ASN A 22 4.56 1.18 27.58
CA ASN A 22 3.75 -0.03 27.62
C ASN A 22 4.55 -1.21 28.17
N PHE A 23 5.75 -1.47 27.64
CA PHE A 23 6.61 -2.56 28.13
C PHE A 23 6.99 -2.42 29.61
N TRP A 24 7.13 -1.19 30.12
CA TRP A 24 7.51 -0.97 31.52
C TRP A 24 6.33 -1.02 32.49
N LEU A 25 5.15 -0.55 32.07
CA LEU A 25 3.94 -0.51 32.92
C LEU A 25 3.12 -1.81 32.85
N ALA A 26 3.12 -2.51 31.72
CA ALA A 26 2.35 -3.72 31.54
C ALA A 26 2.99 -4.89 32.30
N GLN A 27 2.23 -5.48 33.22
CA GLN A 27 2.68 -6.68 33.93
C GLN A 27 2.59 -7.89 32.99
N THR A 28 3.75 -8.46 32.63
CA THR A 28 3.84 -9.62 31.75
C THR A 28 4.15 -10.88 32.57
N ASN A 29 3.19 -11.81 32.61
CA ASN A 29 3.35 -13.14 33.20
C ASN A 29 3.18 -14.20 32.10
N PRO A 30 4.23 -14.48 31.30
CA PRO A 30 4.17 -15.41 30.18
C PRO A 30 3.98 -16.85 30.68
N ASP A 31 3.10 -17.58 29.99
CA ASP A 31 2.89 -19.01 30.14
C ASP A 31 2.85 -19.62 28.74
N SER A 32 3.20 -20.90 28.62
CA SER A 32 3.13 -21.68 27.38
C SER A 32 1.79 -21.52 26.65
N GLU A 33 0.67 -21.61 27.37
CA GLU A 33 -0.69 -21.42 26.83
C GLU A 33 -1.02 -19.97 26.47
N LYS A 34 -0.39 -18.98 27.11
CA LYS A 34 -0.58 -17.56 26.73
C LYS A 34 0.25 -17.17 25.51
N LEU A 35 1.30 -17.93 25.23
CA LEU A 35 2.20 -17.75 24.10
C LEU A 35 1.79 -18.61 22.89
N SER A 36 0.83 -19.53 23.04
CA SER A 36 0.30 -20.35 21.95
C SER A 36 -0.62 -19.53 21.01
N PRO A 37 -0.73 -19.91 19.73
CA PRO A 37 -1.63 -19.24 18.79
C PRO A 37 -3.09 -19.35 19.22
N TYR A 38 -3.84 -18.26 19.09
CA TYR A 38 -5.26 -18.24 19.40
C TYR A 38 -6.09 -18.72 18.18
N GLU A 39 -6.73 -19.89 18.29
CA GLU A 39 -7.69 -20.42 17.29
C GLU A 39 -9.06 -20.65 17.95
N CYS A 40 -9.70 -19.57 18.43
CA CYS A 40 -11.02 -19.60 19.07
C CYS A 40 -11.13 -20.56 20.27
N GLY A 41 -10.03 -20.80 20.99
CA GLY A 41 -9.96 -21.71 22.13
C GLY A 41 -9.65 -23.17 21.77
N PHE A 42 -9.34 -23.46 20.51
CA PHE A 42 -8.87 -24.76 20.05
C PHE A 42 -7.36 -24.75 19.75
N ASP A 43 -6.77 -25.93 19.77
CA ASP A 43 -5.40 -26.13 19.28
C ASP A 43 -5.37 -25.90 17.77
N PRO A 44 -4.34 -25.20 17.26
CA PRO A 44 -4.30 -24.87 15.85
C PRO A 44 -4.20 -26.11 14.98
N LEU A 45 -5.10 -26.24 14.01
CA LEU A 45 -5.19 -27.42 13.12
C LEU A 45 -4.02 -27.49 12.12
N GLY A 46 -3.22 -26.43 12.01
CA GLY A 46 -2.06 -26.35 11.13
C GLY A 46 -1.38 -25.00 11.22
N SER A 47 -0.59 -24.66 10.19
CA SER A 47 0.04 -23.35 10.12
C SER A 47 -0.96 -22.27 9.67
N ALA A 48 -0.85 -21.06 10.22
CA ALA A 48 -1.57 -19.88 9.74
C ALA A 48 -1.21 -19.46 8.31
N ARG A 49 -0.20 -20.09 7.68
CA ARG A 49 0.18 -19.84 6.29
C ARG A 49 -0.76 -20.60 5.35
N LEU A 50 -1.85 -19.94 4.98
CA LEU A 50 -2.80 -20.44 3.99
C LEU A 50 -2.27 -20.19 2.57
N PRO A 51 -2.66 -21.03 1.58
CA PRO A 51 -2.39 -20.74 0.18
C PRO A 51 -2.98 -19.37 -0.18
N PHE A 52 -2.16 -18.53 -0.79
CA PHE A 52 -2.53 -17.17 -1.16
C PHE A 52 -3.46 -17.16 -2.38
N SER A 53 -4.47 -16.29 -2.37
CA SER A 53 -5.36 -16.17 -3.52
C SER A 53 -4.65 -15.45 -4.67
N ILE A 54 -4.68 -16.03 -5.87
CA ILE A 54 -4.09 -15.43 -7.08
C ILE A 54 -4.74 -14.09 -7.42
N ARG A 55 -6.00 -13.88 -7.01
CA ARG A 55 -6.73 -12.63 -7.27
C ARG A 55 -6.14 -11.44 -6.50
N PHE A 56 -5.77 -11.62 -5.23
CA PHE A 56 -5.07 -10.56 -4.49
C PHE A 56 -3.69 -10.26 -5.08
N PHE A 57 -3.04 -11.27 -5.68
CA PHE A 57 -1.77 -11.06 -6.38
C PHE A 57 -1.94 -10.20 -7.64
N LEU A 58 -2.99 -10.47 -8.43
CA LEU A 58 -3.31 -9.69 -9.63
C LEU A 58 -3.61 -8.24 -9.28
N ILE A 59 -4.39 -7.98 -8.22
CA ILE A 59 -4.67 -6.62 -7.74
C ILE A 59 -3.37 -5.90 -7.34
N ALA A 60 -2.42 -6.58 -6.69
CA ALA A 60 -1.15 -5.99 -6.31
C ALA A 60 -0.29 -5.60 -7.53
N ILE A 61 -0.27 -6.43 -8.59
CA ILE A 61 0.41 -6.10 -9.85
C ILE A 61 -0.28 -4.92 -10.52
N LEU A 62 -1.60 -4.93 -10.59
CA LEU A 62 -2.39 -3.85 -11.17
C LEU A 62 -2.13 -2.51 -10.45
N PHE A 63 -2.10 -2.53 -9.12
CA PHE A 63 -1.72 -1.38 -8.30
C PHE A 63 -0.32 -0.87 -8.65
N LEU A 64 0.67 -1.76 -8.77
CA LEU A 64 2.05 -1.40 -9.10
C LEU A 64 2.16 -0.73 -10.49
N LEU A 65 1.43 -1.25 -11.48
CA LEU A 65 1.41 -0.66 -12.83
C LEU A 65 0.76 0.73 -12.82
N PHE A 66 -0.40 0.89 -12.17
CA PHE A 66 -1.04 2.20 -12.06
C PHE A 66 -0.22 3.21 -11.25
N ASP A 67 0.49 2.77 -10.21
CA ASP A 67 1.37 3.66 -9.41
C ASP A 67 2.52 4.21 -10.27
N LEU A 68 3.11 3.38 -11.14
CA LEU A 68 4.12 3.82 -12.10
C LEU A 68 3.54 4.85 -13.08
N GLU A 69 2.35 4.62 -13.62
CA GLU A 69 1.70 5.55 -14.54
C GLU A 69 1.33 6.88 -13.86
N ILE A 70 0.88 6.85 -12.59
CA ILE A 70 0.64 8.06 -11.80
C ILE A 70 1.94 8.81 -11.54
N ALA A 71 3.05 8.11 -11.27
CA ALA A 71 4.36 8.74 -11.12
C ALA A 71 4.79 9.47 -12.40
N LEU A 72 4.43 8.95 -13.59
CA LEU A 72 4.65 9.63 -14.87
C LEU A 72 3.76 10.88 -15.06
N LEU A 73 2.58 10.93 -14.43
CA LEU A 73 1.67 12.08 -14.45
C LEU A 73 1.99 13.12 -13.37
N LEU A 74 2.79 12.78 -12.35
CA LEU A 74 3.18 13.71 -11.27
C LEU A 74 3.87 15.00 -11.75
N PRO A 75 4.75 15.02 -12.77
CA PRO A 75 5.43 16.24 -13.19
C PRO A 75 4.58 17.21 -14.03
N LEU A 76 3.31 16.90 -14.30
CA LEU A 76 2.44 17.71 -15.16
C LEU A 76 2.32 19.20 -14.77
N PRO A 77 2.17 19.58 -13.49
CA PRO A 77 2.07 20.99 -13.12
C PRO A 77 3.29 21.82 -13.55
N TRP A 78 4.49 21.22 -13.51
CA TRP A 78 5.71 21.88 -13.98
C TRP A 78 5.82 21.82 -15.52
N ALA A 79 5.42 20.71 -16.14
CA ALA A 79 5.48 20.57 -17.59
C ALA A 79 4.53 21.52 -18.34
N LEU A 80 3.44 21.98 -17.71
CA LEU A 80 2.54 22.99 -18.26
C LEU A 80 3.16 24.40 -18.32
N GLN A 81 4.23 24.66 -17.56
CA GLN A 81 4.93 25.95 -17.56
C GLN A 81 6.03 26.03 -18.63
N LEU A 82 6.27 24.94 -19.37
CA LEU A 82 7.24 24.91 -20.47
C LEU A 82 6.76 25.73 -21.67
N GLN A 83 7.70 26.04 -22.57
CA GLN A 83 7.44 26.85 -23.77
C GLN A 83 6.42 26.22 -24.74
N SER A 84 6.20 24.91 -24.67
CA SER A 84 5.33 24.14 -25.57
C SER A 84 4.22 23.37 -24.79
N PRO A 85 3.28 24.07 -24.13
CA PRO A 85 2.23 23.41 -23.33
C PRO A 85 1.31 22.50 -24.15
N LEU A 86 1.11 22.80 -25.44
CA LEU A 86 0.35 21.94 -26.36
C LEU A 86 0.98 20.56 -26.51
N TYR A 87 2.32 20.48 -26.58
CA TYR A 87 3.04 19.21 -26.67
C TYR A 87 2.86 18.39 -25.39
N THR A 88 3.03 19.03 -24.22
CA THR A 88 2.75 18.41 -22.92
C THR A 88 1.33 17.88 -22.85
N PHE A 89 0.34 18.67 -23.28
CA PHE A 89 -1.07 18.27 -23.31
C PHE A 89 -1.29 17.03 -24.19
N THR A 90 -0.70 16.98 -25.39
CA THR A 90 -0.82 15.81 -26.27
C THR A 90 -0.26 14.54 -25.62
N TRP A 91 0.94 14.57 -25.04
CA TRP A 91 1.51 13.40 -24.36
C TRP A 91 0.72 12.97 -23.14
N THR A 92 0.24 13.93 -22.35
CA THR A 92 -0.62 13.66 -21.19
C THR A 92 -1.89 12.94 -21.61
N SER A 93 -2.53 13.41 -22.69
CA SER A 93 -3.74 12.78 -23.21
C SER A 93 -3.49 11.35 -23.70
N ILE A 94 -2.34 11.09 -24.31
CA ILE A 94 -1.94 9.74 -24.74
C ILE A 94 -1.75 8.81 -23.54
N ILE A 95 -1.07 9.27 -22.48
CA ILE A 95 -0.84 8.47 -21.27
C ILE A 95 -2.18 8.14 -20.58
N ILE A 96 -3.07 9.13 -20.42
CA ILE A 96 -4.39 8.90 -19.81
C ILE A 96 -5.23 7.93 -20.67
N LEU A 97 -5.15 8.05 -22.00
CA LEU A 97 -5.83 7.13 -22.90
C LEU A 97 -5.29 5.70 -22.75
N LEU A 98 -3.98 5.52 -22.64
CA LEU A 98 -3.38 4.20 -22.41
C LEU A 98 -3.82 3.61 -21.07
N LEU A 99 -3.80 4.40 -20.00
CA LEU A 99 -4.25 4.01 -18.66
C LEU A 99 -5.71 3.53 -18.69
N THR A 100 -6.59 4.31 -19.33
CA THR A 100 -8.02 3.96 -19.44
C THR A 100 -8.24 2.70 -20.28
N LEU A 101 -7.50 2.51 -21.37
CA LEU A 101 -7.56 1.28 -22.17
C LEU A 101 -7.06 0.06 -21.40
N GLY A 102 -5.96 0.19 -20.63
CA GLY A 102 -5.45 -0.88 -19.78
C GLY A 102 -6.45 -1.30 -18.70
N LEU A 103 -7.11 -0.32 -18.07
CA LEU A 103 -8.17 -0.58 -17.09
C LEU A 103 -9.38 -1.29 -17.73
N ILE A 104 -9.83 -0.82 -18.90
CA ILE A 104 -10.93 -1.46 -19.63
C ILE A 104 -10.57 -2.90 -19.98
N TYR A 105 -9.35 -3.15 -20.46
CA TYR A 105 -8.90 -4.49 -20.79
C TYR A 105 -8.97 -5.42 -19.56
N GLU A 106 -8.40 -5.00 -18.43
CA GLU A 106 -8.41 -5.81 -17.20
C GLU A 106 -9.84 -6.07 -16.68
N TRP A 107 -10.72 -5.08 -16.80
CA TRP A 107 -12.14 -5.27 -16.48
C TRP A 107 -12.77 -6.33 -17.38
N THR A 108 -12.60 -6.23 -18.70
CA THR A 108 -13.19 -7.21 -19.64
C THR A 108 -12.67 -8.63 -19.46
N GLN A 109 -11.46 -8.80 -18.91
CA GLN A 109 -10.89 -10.10 -18.57
C GLN A 109 -11.36 -10.64 -17.21
N GLY A 110 -12.21 -9.91 -16.49
CA GLY A 110 -12.70 -10.31 -15.18
C GLY A 110 -11.62 -10.21 -14.08
N GLY A 111 -10.50 -9.51 -14.32
CA GLY A 111 -9.44 -9.32 -13.31
C GLY A 111 -9.92 -8.54 -12.08
N LEU A 112 -10.99 -7.77 -12.24
CA LEU A 112 -11.66 -6.99 -11.19
C LEU A 112 -12.89 -7.70 -10.59
N GLU A 113 -13.28 -8.86 -11.12
CA GLU A 113 -14.43 -9.60 -10.61
C GLU A 113 -14.08 -10.41 -9.37
N TRP A 114 -14.87 -10.19 -8.32
CA TRP A 114 -14.74 -10.93 -7.08
C TRP A 114 -15.34 -12.33 -7.25
N ALA A 115 -14.74 -13.32 -6.58
CA ALA A 115 -15.39 -14.61 -6.45
C ALA A 115 -16.47 -14.41 -5.38
N GLU A 116 -17.71 -14.71 -5.71
CA GLU A 116 -18.59 -15.31 -4.71
C GLU A 116 -18.09 -16.72 -4.38
#